data_AF-A0A3S3P2K9-F1
#
_entry.id   AF-A0A3S3P2K9-F1
#
_cell.length_a   1.000
_cell.length_b   1.000
_cell.length_c   1.000
_cell.angle_alpha   90.00
_cell.angle_beta   90.00
_cell.angle_gamma   90.00
#
_symmetry.space_group_name_H-M   'P 1'
#
loop_
_entity.id
_entity.type
_entity.pdbx_description
1 polymer ?
#
loop_
_entity_poly.entity_id
_entity_poly.type
_entity_poly.pdbx_seq_one_letter_code
_entity_poly.pdbx_strand_id
1 'polypeptide(L)'
;MEAHQVLCKKGFNVRSFGSGSMVKLPGPSIDKPNIYDFNVSYEQMYNDLLKKDKSLYTQNGILHMLDRNRRIKPKPERFHNCYDKFDVVFCCEERVYDQVVEELANRTPVDNTPVHVINIDVQDNHEEATIGAFLIYELALMMLQSEDLDNDIDEILHEFENKTERTLLHTIAFQ
;
A
#
# COMPACT_ATOMS: atom_id res chain seq x y z
N MET A 1 -3.49 -3.18 -1.30
CA MET A 1 -3.50 -4.59 -1.79
C MET A 1 -3.68 -4.69 -3.30
N GLU A 2 -4.49 -3.83 -3.94
CA GLU A 2 -4.62 -3.82 -5.41
C GLU A 2 -3.28 -3.63 -6.12
N ALA A 3 -2.52 -2.60 -5.73
CA ALA A 3 -1.18 -2.34 -6.28
C ALA A 3 -0.24 -3.55 -6.16
N HIS A 4 -0.25 -4.23 -5.00
CA HIS A 4 0.51 -5.48 -4.81
C HIS A 4 0.12 -6.53 -5.85
N GLN A 5 -1.19 -6.74 -6.09
CA GLN A 5 -1.64 -7.73 -7.06
C GLN A 5 -1.16 -7.39 -8.48
N VAL A 6 -1.26 -6.12 -8.87
CA VAL A 6 -0.84 -5.64 -10.20
C VAL A 6 0.67 -5.79 -10.37
N LEU A 7 1.46 -5.26 -9.45
CA LEU A 7 2.93 -5.32 -9.46
C LEU A 7 3.44 -6.77 -9.46
N CYS A 8 2.89 -7.62 -8.59
CA CYS A 8 3.28 -9.04 -8.50
C CYS A 8 3.00 -9.79 -9.81
N LYS A 9 1.82 -9.58 -10.43
CA LYS A 9 1.49 -10.17 -11.75
C LYS A 9 2.41 -9.71 -12.86
N LYS A 10 3.05 -8.54 -12.70
CA LYS A 10 3.99 -7.94 -13.66
C LYS A 10 5.45 -8.29 -13.37
N GLY A 11 5.71 -9.11 -12.35
CA GLY A 11 7.04 -9.64 -12.06
C GLY A 11 7.88 -8.77 -11.11
N PHE A 12 7.32 -7.72 -10.53
CA PHE A 12 8.02 -6.93 -9.52
C PHE A 12 8.20 -7.73 -8.21
N ASN A 13 9.35 -7.54 -7.56
CA ASN A 13 9.54 -7.99 -6.19
C ASN A 13 8.81 -7.04 -5.24
N VAL A 14 7.56 -7.36 -4.90
CA VAL A 14 6.66 -6.46 -4.17
C VAL A 14 6.22 -7.04 -2.83
N ARG A 15 6.25 -6.19 -1.79
CA ARG A 15 5.56 -6.43 -0.52
C ARG A 15 4.54 -5.33 -0.28
N SER A 16 3.64 -5.52 0.68
CA SER A 16 2.60 -4.55 1.01
C SER A 16 2.31 -4.52 2.50
N PHE A 17 2.01 -3.34 3.04
CA PHE A 17 1.86 -3.14 4.47
C PHE A 17 0.72 -2.17 4.78
N GLY A 18 0.27 -2.16 6.03
CA GLY A 18 -0.48 -1.05 6.61
C GLY A 18 0.40 -0.30 7.62
N SER A 19 0.21 1.01 7.74
CA SER A 19 0.90 1.85 8.72
C SER A 19 0.10 1.99 10.03
N GLY A 20 -1.22 1.79 9.98
CA GLY A 20 -2.12 1.89 11.14
C GLY A 20 -1.79 0.92 12.29
N SER A 21 -2.36 1.18 13.46
CA SER A 21 -2.21 0.31 14.64
C SER A 21 -3.03 -0.98 14.55
N MET A 22 -4.20 -0.91 13.90
CA MET A 22 -5.13 -2.03 13.72
C MET A 22 -5.67 -2.03 12.30
N VAL A 23 -6.12 -3.18 11.83
CA VAL A 23 -6.82 -3.33 10.55
C VAL A 23 -8.28 -2.93 10.75
N LYS A 24 -8.75 -1.97 9.96
CA LYS A 24 -10.13 -1.48 10.01
C LYS A 24 -10.84 -1.82 8.69
N LEU A 25 -12.03 -2.41 8.78
CA LEU A 25 -12.91 -2.65 7.64
C LEU A 25 -14.25 -1.96 7.91
N PRO A 26 -14.93 -1.42 6.87
CA PRO A 26 -16.26 -0.85 7.03
C PRO A 26 -17.24 -1.85 7.67
N GLY A 27 -18.12 -1.35 8.53
CA GLY A 27 -19.19 -2.14 9.15
C GLY A 27 -20.58 -1.63 8.77
N PRO A 28 -21.61 -1.97 9.54
CA PRO A 28 -23.00 -1.58 9.25
C PRO A 28 -23.25 -0.06 9.30
N SER A 29 -22.41 0.68 10.02
CA SER A 29 -22.44 2.14 10.12
C SER A 29 -21.03 2.70 10.31
N ILE A 30 -20.85 3.99 10.06
CA ILE A 30 -19.56 4.69 10.20
C ILE A 30 -18.98 4.50 11.62
N ASP A 31 -19.84 4.57 12.64
CA ASP A 31 -19.43 4.43 14.05
C ASP A 31 -19.19 2.98 14.50
N LYS A 32 -19.45 1.99 13.63
CA LYS A 32 -19.32 0.56 13.95
C LYS A 32 -18.41 -0.17 12.95
N PRO A 33 -17.12 0.23 12.83
CA PRO A 33 -16.18 -0.47 11.97
C PRO A 33 -15.84 -1.86 12.55
N ASN A 34 -15.43 -2.78 11.68
CA ASN A 34 -14.83 -4.03 12.10
C ASN A 34 -13.33 -3.82 12.30
N ILE A 35 -12.83 -4.09 13.50
CA ILE A 35 -11.44 -3.85 13.88
C ILE A 35 -10.76 -5.18 14.20
N TYR A 36 -9.60 -5.42 13.62
CA TYR A 36 -8.81 -6.64 13.80
C TYR A 36 -7.34 -6.32 14.08
N ASP A 37 -6.68 -7.19 14.85
CA ASP A 37 -5.24 -7.18 15.01
C ASP A 37 -4.54 -7.68 13.73
N PHE A 38 -3.32 -7.22 13.47
CA PHE A 38 -2.53 -7.66 12.31
C PHE A 38 -2.19 -9.16 12.33
N ASN A 39 -2.33 -9.85 13.46
CA ASN A 39 -2.16 -11.29 13.56
C ASN A 39 -3.34 -12.11 13.03
N VAL A 40 -4.49 -11.48 12.80
CA VAL A 40 -5.67 -12.15 12.25
C VAL A 40 -5.50 -12.34 10.74
N SER A 41 -5.73 -13.55 10.24
CA SER A 41 -5.63 -13.85 8.80
C SER A 41 -6.80 -13.31 8.00
N TYR A 42 -6.61 -13.07 6.70
CA TYR A 42 -7.72 -12.67 5.82
C TYR A 42 -8.82 -13.72 5.76
N GLU A 43 -8.48 -15.00 5.91
CA GLU A 43 -9.45 -16.11 6.02
C GLU A 43 -10.28 -16.02 7.30
N GLN A 44 -9.64 -15.72 8.44
CA GLN A 44 -10.36 -15.52 9.70
C GLN A 44 -11.30 -14.31 9.61
N MET A 45 -10.83 -13.18 9.06
CA MET A 45 -11.67 -12.00 8.82
C MET A 45 -12.85 -12.32 7.90
N TYR A 46 -12.60 -13.05 6.81
CA TYR A 46 -13.65 -13.46 5.87
C TYR A 46 -14.73 -14.29 6.57
N ASN A 47 -14.33 -15.31 7.34
CA ASN A 47 -15.25 -16.18 8.06
C ASN A 47 -16.03 -15.45 9.16
N ASP A 48 -15.41 -14.48 9.84
CA ASP A 48 -16.08 -13.64 10.83
C ASP A 48 -17.17 -12.76 10.20
N LEU A 49 -16.82 -12.02 9.14
CA LEU A 49 -17.77 -11.17 8.43
C LEU A 49 -18.90 -11.99 7.78
N LEU A 50 -18.57 -13.15 7.22
CA LEU A 50 -19.56 -14.07 6.64
C LEU A 50 -20.60 -14.52 7.69
N LYS A 51 -20.17 -14.76 8.93
CA LYS A 51 -21.05 -15.14 10.05
C LYS A 51 -21.86 -13.96 10.59
N LYS A 52 -21.27 -12.76 10.60
CA LYS A 52 -21.93 -11.53 11.08
C LYS A 52 -23.07 -11.10 10.17
N ASP A 53 -22.79 -10.87 8.89
CA ASP A 53 -23.79 -10.47 7.90
C ASP A 53 -23.29 -10.70 6.47
N LYS A 54 -23.55 -11.90 5.93
CA LYS A 54 -23.16 -12.25 4.56
C LYS A 54 -23.72 -11.27 3.52
N SER A 55 -24.95 -10.78 3.69
CA SER A 55 -25.61 -9.97 2.68
C SER A 55 -24.93 -8.60 2.57
N LEU A 56 -24.77 -7.92 3.71
CA LEU A 56 -24.10 -6.63 3.81
C LEU A 56 -22.67 -6.68 3.23
N TYR A 57 -21.86 -7.63 3.70
CA TYR A 57 -20.44 -7.70 3.33
C TYR A 57 -20.19 -8.26 1.92
N THR A 58 -21.21 -8.86 1.30
CA THR A 58 -21.20 -9.18 -0.13
C THR A 58 -21.55 -7.94 -0.95
N GLN A 59 -22.59 -7.19 -0.56
CA GLN A 59 -23.05 -6.00 -1.28
C GLN A 59 -22.01 -4.87 -1.31
N ASN A 60 -21.29 -4.64 -0.21
CA ASN A 60 -20.22 -3.64 -0.16
C ASN A 60 -18.86 -4.13 -0.71
N GLY A 61 -18.79 -5.38 -1.19
CA GLY A 61 -17.61 -5.95 -1.82
C GLY A 61 -16.48 -6.38 -0.86
N ILE A 62 -16.64 -6.27 0.47
CA ILE A 62 -15.57 -6.61 1.42
C ILE A 62 -15.23 -8.11 1.38
N LEU A 63 -16.22 -8.99 1.28
CA LEU A 63 -15.96 -10.43 1.18
C LEU A 63 -15.17 -10.77 -0.10
N HIS A 64 -15.48 -10.13 -1.22
CA HIS A 64 -14.73 -10.29 -2.46
C HIS A 64 -13.29 -9.79 -2.32
N MET A 65 -13.12 -8.62 -1.70
CA MET A 65 -11.80 -8.03 -1.42
C MET A 65 -10.94 -8.96 -0.52
N LEU A 66 -11.52 -9.50 0.54
CA LEU A 66 -10.82 -10.43 1.45
C LEU A 66 -10.47 -11.75 0.75
N ASP A 67 -11.36 -12.26 -0.10
CA ASP A 67 -11.10 -13.45 -0.91
C ASP A 67 -9.94 -13.25 -1.89
N ARG A 68 -9.83 -12.07 -2.50
CA ARG A 68 -8.64 -11.71 -3.28
C ARG A 68 -7.39 -11.65 -2.39
N ASN A 69 -7.46 -10.93 -1.27
CA ASN A 69 -6.29 -10.69 -0.42
C ASN A 69 -5.67 -11.99 0.11
N ARG A 70 -6.49 -12.97 0.52
CA ARG A 70 -6.00 -14.29 0.99
C ARG A 70 -5.29 -15.12 -0.07
N ARG A 71 -5.53 -14.86 -1.37
CA ARG A 71 -4.81 -15.49 -2.49
C ARG A 71 -3.44 -14.86 -2.74
N ILE A 72 -3.23 -13.63 -2.25
CA ILE A 72 -1.97 -12.89 -2.39
C ILE A 72 -1.06 -13.19 -1.20
N LYS A 73 -1.57 -13.07 0.03
CA LYS A 73 -0.83 -13.38 1.25
C LYS A 73 -1.78 -13.77 2.39
N PRO A 74 -1.32 -14.51 3.43
CA PRO A 74 -2.22 -15.07 4.44
C PRO A 74 -2.85 -14.02 5.37
N LYS A 75 -2.11 -12.97 5.74
CA LYS A 75 -2.55 -11.95 6.69
C LYS A 75 -2.02 -10.56 6.33
N PRO A 76 -2.67 -9.46 6.77
CA PRO A 76 -2.10 -8.13 6.68
C PRO A 76 -0.82 -8.02 7.51
N GLU A 77 0.05 -7.08 7.15
CA GLU A 77 1.34 -6.88 7.81
C GLU A 77 1.48 -5.40 8.15
N ARG A 78 2.04 -5.10 9.32
CA ARG A 78 2.27 -3.72 9.77
C ARG A 78 3.69 -3.29 9.39
N PHE A 79 3.82 -2.13 8.75
CA PHE A 79 5.12 -1.63 8.26
C PHE A 79 6.16 -1.48 9.40
N HIS A 80 5.72 -0.99 10.55
CA HIS A 80 6.56 -0.79 11.74
C HIS A 80 7.20 -2.08 12.26
N ASN A 81 6.66 -3.25 11.92
CA ASN A 81 7.18 -4.54 12.36
C ASN A 81 8.06 -5.22 11.29
N CYS A 82 8.28 -4.57 10.15
CA CYS A 82 9.05 -5.09 9.03
C CYS A 82 10.38 -4.36 8.91
N TYR A 83 11.47 -5.12 8.88
CA TYR A 83 12.86 -4.62 8.74
C TYR A 83 13.50 -5.02 7.41
N ASP A 84 12.72 -5.58 6.47
CA ASP A 84 13.18 -5.76 5.10
C ASP A 84 13.52 -4.43 4.45
N LYS A 85 14.42 -4.48 3.48
CA LYS A 85 14.84 -3.32 2.71
C LYS A 85 14.10 -3.22 1.39
N PHE A 86 13.84 -1.98 0.99
CA PHE A 86 13.19 -1.63 -0.27
C PHE A 86 13.96 -0.53 -0.97
N ASP A 87 13.99 -0.55 -2.30
CA ASP A 87 14.53 0.54 -3.12
C ASP A 87 13.52 1.71 -3.19
N VAL A 88 12.23 1.37 -3.29
CA VAL A 88 11.11 2.32 -3.37
C VAL A 88 9.93 1.87 -2.50
N VAL A 89 9.34 2.82 -1.77
CA VAL A 89 8.12 2.63 -0.96
C VAL A 89 7.04 3.59 -1.45
N PHE A 90 5.95 3.03 -2.00
CA PHE A 90 4.77 3.80 -2.40
C PHE A 90 3.75 3.88 -1.25
N CYS A 91 3.30 5.09 -0.95
CA CYS A 91 2.22 5.40 -0.02
C CYS A 91 0.97 5.83 -0.81
N CYS A 92 -0.20 5.48 -0.29
CA CYS A 92 -1.49 5.72 -0.97
C CYS A 92 -2.28 6.92 -0.41
N GLU A 93 -1.77 7.56 0.64
CA GLU A 93 -2.31 8.78 1.23
C GLU A 93 -1.23 9.47 2.08
N GLU A 94 -1.28 10.80 2.17
CA GLU A 94 -0.29 11.62 2.91
C GLU A 94 -0.10 11.14 4.37
N ARG A 95 -1.18 10.75 5.05
CA ARG A 95 -1.09 10.22 6.42
C ARG A 95 -0.24 8.96 6.51
N VAL A 96 -0.33 8.06 5.53
CA VAL A 96 0.49 6.83 5.48
C VAL A 96 1.94 7.20 5.20
N TYR A 97 2.17 8.16 4.30
CA TYR A 97 3.49 8.70 4.00
C TYR A 97 4.19 9.24 5.24
N ASP A 98 3.54 10.11 6.01
CA ASP A 98 4.09 10.67 7.24
C ASP A 98 4.49 9.56 8.23
N GLN A 99 3.63 8.56 8.41
CA GLN A 99 3.89 7.44 9.32
C GLN A 99 5.06 6.56 8.85
N VAL A 100 5.23 6.38 7.54
CA VAL A 100 6.35 5.63 6.97
C VAL A 100 7.65 6.39 7.16
N VAL A 101 7.66 7.69 6.86
CA VAL A 101 8.84 8.56 7.02
C VAL A 101 9.26 8.66 8.49
N GLU A 102 8.31 8.86 9.39
CA GLU A 102 8.55 8.90 10.84
C GLU A 102 9.14 7.57 11.34
N GLU A 103 8.58 6.43 10.93
CA GLU A 103 9.07 5.11 11.31
C GLU A 103 10.49 4.85 10.78
N LEU A 104 10.80 5.24 9.55
CA LEU A 104 12.15 5.09 8.99
C LEU A 104 13.16 6.02 9.70
N ALA A 105 12.77 7.25 10.03
CA ALA A 105 13.62 8.19 10.76
C ALA A 105 13.90 7.75 12.21
N ASN A 106 12.97 7.03 12.84
CA ASN A 106 13.12 6.50 14.19
C ASN A 106 14.01 5.24 14.25
N ARG A 107 14.29 4.60 13.12
CA ARG A 107 15.21 3.46 13.03
C ARG A 107 16.64 3.96 13.04
N THR A 108 17.54 3.20 13.66
CA THR A 108 18.98 3.41 13.47
C THR A 108 19.37 2.77 12.15
N PRO A 109 19.81 3.54 11.14
CA PRO A 109 20.22 2.96 9.86
C PRO A 109 21.42 2.05 10.07
N VAL A 110 21.37 0.84 9.52
CA VAL A 110 22.47 -0.13 9.69
C VAL A 110 23.51 0.07 8.59
N ASP A 111 23.05 0.18 7.34
CA ASP A 111 23.93 0.20 6.17
C ASP A 111 23.86 1.53 5.39
N ASN A 112 23.07 2.49 5.88
CA ASN A 112 22.78 3.78 5.23
C ASN A 112 22.35 3.62 3.76
N THR A 113 21.58 2.57 3.46
CA THR A 113 21.07 2.35 2.11
C THR A 113 19.88 3.28 1.87
N PRO A 114 19.89 4.11 0.81
CA PRO A 114 18.78 5.02 0.53
C PRO A 114 17.51 4.24 0.16
N VAL A 115 16.37 4.83 0.42
CA VAL A 115 15.06 4.39 -0.07
C VAL A 115 14.22 5.59 -0.44
N HIS A 116 13.63 5.55 -1.63
CA HIS A 116 12.70 6.58 -2.06
C HIS A 116 11.32 6.28 -1.48
N VAL A 117 10.77 7.22 -0.72
CA VAL A 117 9.40 7.16 -0.23
C VAL A 117 8.57 8.13 -1.07
N ILE A 118 7.52 7.62 -1.72
CA ILE A 118 6.71 8.38 -2.66
C ILE A 118 5.24 8.27 -2.27
N ASN A 119 4.53 9.38 -2.16
CA ASN A 119 3.09 9.39 -1.96
C ASN A 119 2.35 9.63 -3.27
N ILE A 120 1.34 8.80 -3.53
CA ILE A 120 0.32 9.03 -4.56
C ILE A 120 -1.04 8.95 -3.87
N ASP A 121 -1.79 10.05 -3.80
CA ASP A 121 -3.09 10.05 -3.15
C ASP A 121 -4.10 9.22 -3.96
N VAL A 122 -4.60 8.15 -3.33
CA VAL A 122 -5.59 7.24 -3.87
C VAL A 122 -6.78 7.20 -2.91
N GLN A 123 -7.97 7.52 -3.41
CA GLN A 123 -9.16 7.51 -2.54
C GLN A 123 -9.51 6.08 -2.11
N ASP A 124 -10.04 5.94 -0.89
CA ASP A 124 -10.39 4.65 -0.29
C ASP A 124 -11.73 4.10 -0.83
N ASN A 125 -11.74 3.75 -2.12
CA ASN A 125 -12.82 3.02 -2.78
C ASN A 125 -12.25 2.05 -3.84
N HIS A 126 -13.04 1.06 -4.26
CA HIS A 126 -12.55 -0.01 -5.14
C HIS A 126 -12.12 0.46 -6.54
N GLU A 127 -12.80 1.47 -7.09
CA GLU A 127 -12.51 2.00 -8.44
C GLU A 127 -11.21 2.80 -8.43
N GLU A 128 -11.08 3.77 -7.52
CA GLU A 128 -9.86 4.56 -7.34
C GLU A 128 -8.68 3.69 -6.91
N ALA A 129 -8.87 2.67 -6.07
CA ALA A 129 -7.80 1.73 -5.72
C ALA A 129 -7.28 0.94 -6.94
N THR A 130 -8.15 0.66 -7.91
CA THR A 130 -7.76 0.01 -9.17
C THR A 130 -6.98 0.98 -10.07
N ILE A 131 -7.46 2.21 -10.22
CA ILE A 131 -6.76 3.26 -10.98
C ILE A 131 -5.39 3.55 -10.36
N GLY A 132 -5.35 3.77 -9.05
CA GLY A 132 -4.13 3.98 -8.28
C GLY A 132 -3.14 2.83 -8.40
N ALA A 133 -3.61 1.58 -8.45
CA ALA A 133 -2.75 0.42 -8.68
C ALA A 133 -2.07 0.45 -10.06
N PHE A 134 -2.76 0.92 -11.10
CA PHE A 134 -2.17 1.10 -12.43
C PHE A 134 -1.21 2.28 -12.49
N LEU A 135 -1.53 3.40 -11.83
CA LEU A 135 -0.65 4.56 -11.71
C LEU A 135 0.67 4.20 -11.00
N ILE A 136 0.59 3.48 -9.87
CA ILE A 136 1.78 2.99 -9.17
C ILE A 136 2.60 2.05 -10.06
N TYR A 137 1.94 1.15 -10.81
CA TYR A 137 2.63 0.27 -11.74
C TYR A 137 3.33 1.04 -12.87
N GLU A 138 2.67 2.05 -13.43
CA GLU A 138 3.25 2.89 -14.49
C GLU A 138 4.47 3.65 -13.98
N LEU A 139 4.38 4.27 -12.80
CA LEU A 139 5.51 4.96 -12.19
C LEU A 139 6.66 4.00 -11.87
N ALA A 140 6.36 2.82 -11.30
CA ALA A 140 7.37 1.80 -11.04
C ALA A 140 8.03 1.29 -12.34
N LEU A 141 7.31 1.26 -13.46
CA LEU A 141 7.85 0.89 -14.76
C LEU A 141 8.78 1.99 -15.31
N MET A 142 8.44 3.28 -15.14
CA MET A 142 9.32 4.39 -15.52
C MET A 142 10.64 4.33 -14.73
N MET A 143 10.56 4.11 -13.41
CA MET A 143 11.74 3.95 -12.55
C MET A 143 12.61 2.76 -12.96
N LEU A 144 11.99 1.62 -13.32
CA LEU A 144 12.71 0.42 -13.75
C LEU A 144 13.49 0.62 -15.07
N GLN A 145 13.09 1.59 -15.90
CA GLN A 145 13.74 1.91 -17.17
C GLN A 145 14.94 2.86 -17.02
N SER A 146 15.10 3.50 -15.86
CA SER A 146 16.26 4.34 -15.57
C SER A 146 17.49 3.49 -15.28
N GLU A 147 18.64 3.91 -15.80
CA GLU A 147 19.94 3.31 -15.48
C GLU A 147 20.50 3.81 -14.14
N ASP A 148 20.09 5.01 -13.72
CA ASP A 148 20.55 5.69 -12.51
C ASP A 148 19.37 6.39 -11.80
N LEU A 149 18.60 5.59 -11.07
CA LEU A 149 17.35 6.04 -10.45
C LEU A 149 17.57 7.23 -9.51
N ASP A 150 18.66 7.25 -8.73
CA ASP A 150 18.92 8.31 -7.75
C ASP A 150 19.10 9.69 -8.42
N ASN A 151 19.63 9.73 -9.64
CA ASN A 151 19.83 10.96 -10.41
C ASN A 151 18.61 11.33 -11.25
N ASP A 152 17.88 10.34 -11.78
CA ASP A 152 16.76 10.56 -12.71
C ASP A 152 15.40 10.74 -12.00
N ILE A 153 15.31 10.42 -10.70
CA ILE A 153 14.03 10.35 -9.97
C ILE A 153 13.20 11.64 -10.07
N ASP A 154 13.83 12.81 -9.94
CA ASP A 154 13.11 14.09 -9.96
C ASP A 154 12.49 14.38 -11.33
N GLU A 155 13.18 14.02 -12.42
CA GLU A 155 12.67 14.16 -13.79
C GLU A 155 11.53 13.17 -14.05
N ILE A 156 11.69 11.91 -13.62
CA ILE A 156 10.66 10.87 -13.73
C ILE A 156 9.38 11.26 -13.00
N LEU A 157 9.51 11.77 -11.77
CA LEU A 157 8.36 12.23 -10.98
C LEU A 157 7.70 13.42 -11.67
N HIS A 158 8.46 14.40 -12.16
CA HIS A 158 7.91 15.57 -12.84
C HIS A 158 7.18 15.21 -14.14
N GLU A 159 7.73 14.31 -14.96
CA GLU A 159 7.07 13.80 -16.16
C GLU A 159 5.76 13.09 -15.81
N PHE A 160 5.78 12.27 -14.75
CA PHE A 160 4.59 11.56 -14.28
C PHE A 160 3.50 12.50 -13.77
N GLU A 161 3.84 13.53 -12.98
CA GLU A 161 2.90 14.54 -12.51
C GLU A 161 2.23 15.27 -13.68
N ASN A 162 3.02 15.69 -14.68
CA ASN A 162 2.51 16.37 -15.87
C ASN A 162 1.59 15.48 -16.71
N LYS A 163 1.88 14.17 -16.77
CA LYS A 163 1.09 13.21 -17.53
C LYS A 163 -0.24 12.85 -16.85
N THR A 164 -0.24 12.75 -15.53
CA THR A 164 -1.36 12.20 -14.75
C THR A 164 -2.21 13.26 -14.06
N GLU A 165 -1.75 14.52 -14.04
CA GLU A 165 -2.35 15.62 -13.29
C GLU A 165 -2.52 15.31 -11.80
N ARG A 166 -1.61 14.49 -11.25
CA ARG A 166 -1.55 14.12 -9.83
C ARG A 166 -0.30 14.74 -9.20
N THR A 167 -0.44 15.26 -7.99
CA THR A 167 0.72 15.71 -7.19
C THR A 167 1.33 14.53 -6.46
N LEU A 168 2.65 14.46 -6.46
CA LEU A 168 3.44 13.47 -5.77
C LEU A 168 4.20 14.12 -4.60
N LEU A 169 4.28 13.41 -3.48
CA LEU A 169 5.27 13.74 -2.43
C LEU A 169 6.43 12.76 -2.57
N HIS A 170 7.65 13.25 -2.38
CA HIS A 170 8.85 12.44 -2.43
C HIS A 170 9.84 12.85 -1.35
N THR A 171 10.46 11.85 -0.73
CA THR A 171 11.61 12.03 0.14
C THR A 171 12.51 10.81 0.07
N ILE A 172 13.74 10.98 0.55
CA ILE A 172 14.70 9.90 0.71
C ILE A 172 14.86 9.62 2.21
N ALA A 173 14.70 8.36 2.58
CA ALA A 173 15.02 7.87 3.91
C ALA A 173 16.18 6.88 3.84
N PHE A 174 16.71 6.45 4.99
CA PHE A 174 17.86 5.54 5.06
C PHE A 174 17.52 4.31 5.91
N GLN A 175 17.98 3.15 5.46
CA GLN A 175 17.77 1.83 6.09
C GLN A 175 19.09 1.19 6.52
#